data_AF-A0A8H6R0F0-F1
#
_entry.id   AF-A0A8H6R0F0-F1
#
_cell.length_a   1.000
_cell.length_b   1.000
_cell.length_c   1.000
_cell.angle_alpha   90.00
_cell.angle_beta   90.00
_cell.angle_gamma   90.00
#
_symmetry.space_group_name_H-M   'P 1'
#
loop_
_entity.id
_entity.type
_entity.pdbx_description
1 polymer ?
#
loop_
_entity_poly.entity_id
_entity_poly.type
_entity_poly.pdbx_seq_one_letter_code
_entity_poly.pdbx_strand_id
1 'polypeptide(L)'
;MADHSTNAIDIHSDDERKPSLSALDTDEQASRRTVKINPIPEFGPKQPMPEHLVDILEEWHKQNGRKPPRCAYANNKGTYKWKVFDREGKELELSKFEVLSPCAYSVLVLHSPDFPQRLVRSRWPHWTKHGSFLVAWQGVTKGFEAKCCAIRVFAPKPEKIAYSQDVWKVTIPDLDKEGEGIKKRPLPEATAPSQPRIRNRGQEREREKEPEMRNRVSRPKREVTTSNSNSGDVSEPSDETDSSAEESSDAASSSEEDEEENATAPIAKRRRLQQQTSSTLVRTRKATNPVKASNPAKVTFKLVSYRSGAIRAFPLDECKTGRDLFDKARTFFRLFDKNVDVKILSCQVSSERAQHFLFGSEGEFELLIKHAKDSKSTEDGTVTIEVNHVLEP
;
A
#
# COMPACT_ATOMS: atom_id res chain seq x y z
N MET A 1 -82.80 42.93 8.28
CA MET A 1 -83.52 43.37 7.06
C MET A 1 -82.45 43.67 6.03
N ALA A 2 -82.25 42.70 5.13
CA ALA A 2 -82.56 42.83 3.68
C ALA A 2 -81.50 43.71 2.98
N ASP A 3 -80.53 43.10 2.29
CA ASP A 3 -80.54 42.82 0.82
C ASP A 3 -79.93 44.03 0.05
N HIS A 4 -79.13 43.99 -1.01
CA HIS A 4 -78.75 43.03 -2.07
C HIS A 4 -77.34 43.42 -2.59
N SER A 5 -76.45 42.48 -2.91
CA SER A 5 -76.10 41.99 -4.27
C SER A 5 -75.58 43.03 -5.27
N THR A 6 -74.31 42.91 -5.69
CA THR A 6 -73.91 42.89 -7.11
C THR A 6 -72.53 42.27 -7.32
N ASN A 7 -72.49 41.43 -8.36
CA ASN A 7 -71.36 40.68 -8.88
C ASN A 7 -70.25 41.57 -9.46
N ALA A 8 -69.00 41.12 -9.35
CA ALA A 8 -67.97 41.37 -10.35
C ALA A 8 -67.16 40.09 -10.55
N ILE A 9 -67.32 39.51 -11.74
CA ILE A 9 -66.50 38.45 -12.33
C ILE A 9 -65.31 39.15 -12.97
N ASP A 10 -64.07 38.72 -12.71
CA ASP A 10 -63.03 38.74 -13.75
C ASP A 10 -61.81 37.84 -13.43
N ILE A 11 -61.60 36.91 -14.37
CA ILE A 11 -60.35 36.48 -15.00
C ILE A 11 -59.14 36.11 -14.11
N HIS A 12 -58.82 34.81 -14.09
CA HIS A 12 -57.45 34.29 -14.24
C HIS A 12 -57.56 32.87 -14.82
N SER A 13 -57.55 32.75 -16.15
CA SER A 13 -56.39 32.31 -16.95
C SER A 13 -55.80 30.99 -16.45
N ASP A 14 -56.39 29.89 -16.92
CA ASP A 14 -55.77 28.57 -16.98
C ASP A 14 -54.49 28.67 -17.82
N ASP A 15 -53.34 28.57 -17.17
CA ASP A 15 -52.07 28.34 -17.85
C ASP A 15 -51.59 26.94 -17.47
N GLU A 16 -51.69 26.05 -18.46
CA GLU A 16 -51.23 24.67 -18.45
C GLU A 16 -49.74 24.61 -18.09
N ARG A 17 -49.43 24.44 -16.80
CA ARG A 17 -48.08 24.00 -16.39
C ARG A 17 -47.88 22.54 -16.76
N LYS A 18 -47.38 22.32 -17.98
CA LYS A 18 -46.55 21.14 -18.31
C LYS A 18 -45.53 20.93 -17.18
N PRO A 19 -45.42 19.72 -16.59
CA PRO A 19 -44.27 19.39 -15.76
C PRO A 19 -43.04 19.34 -16.68
N SER A 20 -42.14 20.31 -16.50
CA SER A 20 -40.83 20.31 -17.13
C SER A 20 -40.08 19.03 -16.75
N LEU A 21 -39.81 18.19 -17.76
CA LEU A 21 -38.86 17.07 -17.70
C LEU A 21 -37.42 17.60 -17.66
N SER A 22 -37.07 18.34 -16.60
CA SER A 22 -35.68 18.66 -16.25
C SER A 22 -35.22 17.67 -15.18
N ALA A 23 -35.13 16.41 -15.57
CA ALA A 23 -34.58 15.33 -14.77
C ALA A 23 -33.73 14.44 -15.68
N LEU A 24 -32.60 14.97 -16.15
CA LEU A 24 -31.53 14.19 -16.78
C LEU A 24 -30.17 14.94 -16.72
N ASP A 25 -29.91 15.68 -15.64
CA ASP A 25 -28.54 16.13 -15.29
C ASP A 25 -27.96 15.20 -14.23
N THR A 26 -27.88 13.90 -14.55
CA THR A 26 -27.22 12.91 -13.68
C THR A 26 -25.76 12.65 -14.09
N ASP A 27 -25.24 13.40 -15.07
CA ASP A 27 -23.86 13.26 -15.58
C ASP A 27 -22.90 14.39 -15.16
N GLU A 28 -23.35 15.42 -14.42
CA GLU A 28 -22.51 16.55 -14.00
C GLU A 28 -21.93 16.43 -12.57
N GLN A 29 -21.74 15.20 -12.08
CA GLN A 29 -21.00 14.99 -10.84
C GLN A 29 -19.96 13.88 -10.93
N ALA A 30 -19.37 13.70 -12.10
CA ALA A 30 -17.99 13.24 -12.18
C ALA A 30 -17.12 14.29 -11.45
N SER A 31 -16.87 14.04 -10.17
CA SER A 31 -16.04 14.85 -9.28
C SER A 31 -14.85 15.40 -10.04
N ARG A 32 -14.82 16.72 -10.30
CA ARG A 32 -13.73 17.37 -11.03
C ARG A 32 -12.46 17.15 -10.23
N ARG A 33 -11.71 16.11 -10.59
CA ARG A 33 -10.45 15.78 -9.93
C ARG A 33 -9.54 17.01 -9.97
N THR A 34 -9.08 17.43 -8.79
CA THR A 34 -8.22 18.62 -8.67
C THR A 34 -6.77 18.25 -8.98
N VAL A 35 -6.43 16.99 -8.75
CA VAL A 35 -5.13 16.42 -9.08
C VAL A 35 -5.10 16.06 -10.56
N LYS A 36 -4.15 16.64 -11.29
CA LYS A 36 -3.86 16.29 -12.68
C LYS A 36 -2.49 15.66 -12.74
N ILE A 37 -2.41 14.46 -13.29
CA ILE A 37 -1.19 13.67 -13.40
C ILE A 37 -0.91 13.43 -14.88
N ASN A 38 0.36 13.47 -15.27
CA ASN A 38 0.76 13.03 -16.60
C ASN A 38 0.45 11.53 -16.74
N PRO A 39 -0.42 11.12 -17.69
CA PRO A 39 -0.91 9.75 -17.77
C PRO A 39 0.18 8.73 -18.06
N ILE A 40 1.31 9.16 -18.63
CA ILE A 40 2.44 8.30 -18.96
C ILE A 40 3.55 8.57 -17.94
N PRO A 41 4.04 7.55 -17.21
CA PRO A 41 5.15 7.74 -16.30
C PRO A 41 6.46 7.99 -17.06
N GLU A 42 7.36 8.74 -16.45
CA GLU A 42 8.69 9.06 -17.02
C GLU A 42 9.55 7.81 -17.20
N PHE A 43 9.41 6.85 -16.28
CA PHE A 43 9.98 5.52 -16.36
C PHE A 43 9.04 4.52 -15.68
N GLY A 44 9.22 3.23 -15.99
CA GLY A 44 8.39 2.14 -15.48
C GLY A 44 7.37 1.64 -16.51
N PRO A 45 6.46 0.74 -16.12
CA PRO A 45 5.37 0.26 -16.97
C PRO A 45 4.52 1.44 -17.47
N LYS A 46 4.24 1.48 -18.79
CA LYS A 46 3.45 2.53 -19.45
C LYS A 46 1.96 2.39 -19.17
N GLN A 47 1.59 2.46 -17.91
CA GLN A 47 0.22 2.36 -17.41
C GLN A 47 -0.15 3.66 -16.69
N PRO A 48 -1.44 4.07 -16.72
CA PRO A 48 -1.88 5.23 -15.97
C PRO A 48 -1.73 5.00 -14.46
N MET A 49 -1.64 6.08 -13.69
CA MET A 49 -1.61 5.98 -12.24
C MET A 49 -2.92 5.34 -11.72
N PRO A 50 -2.83 4.29 -10.88
CA PRO A 50 -4.02 3.67 -10.30
C PRO A 50 -4.89 4.67 -9.53
N GLU A 51 -6.21 4.58 -9.71
CA GLU A 51 -7.18 5.56 -9.17
C GLU A 51 -7.09 5.71 -7.65
N HIS A 52 -6.89 4.61 -6.91
CA HIS A 52 -6.79 4.66 -5.45
C HIS A 52 -5.59 5.49 -4.97
N LEU A 53 -4.52 5.60 -5.77
CA LEU A 53 -3.37 6.45 -5.47
C LEU A 53 -3.66 7.92 -5.79
N VAL A 54 -4.44 8.18 -6.85
CA VAL A 54 -4.92 9.53 -7.16
C VAL A 54 -5.79 10.04 -6.01
N ASP A 55 -6.72 9.22 -5.51
CA ASP A 55 -7.59 9.60 -4.39
C ASP A 55 -6.78 9.95 -3.12
N ILE A 56 -5.68 9.24 -2.86
CA ILE A 56 -4.77 9.56 -1.74
C ILE A 56 -4.11 10.94 -1.92
N LEU A 57 -3.69 11.27 -3.15
CA LEU A 57 -3.11 12.58 -3.46
C LEU A 57 -4.16 13.69 -3.38
N GLU A 58 -5.40 13.43 -3.82
CA GLU A 58 -6.51 14.37 -3.69
C GLU A 58 -6.83 14.67 -2.23
N GLU A 59 -6.90 13.64 -1.38
CA GLU A 59 -7.12 13.80 0.05
C GLU A 59 -6.03 14.69 0.68
N TRP A 60 -4.76 14.46 0.31
CA TRP A 60 -3.66 15.31 0.77
C TRP A 60 -3.85 16.77 0.36
N HIS A 61 -4.15 17.03 -0.91
CA HIS A 61 -4.30 18.38 -1.43
C HIS A 61 -5.54 19.10 -0.91
N LYS A 62 -6.61 18.35 -0.60
CA LYS A 62 -7.79 18.88 0.09
C LYS A 62 -7.43 19.46 1.46
N GLN A 63 -6.51 18.82 2.19
CA GLN A 63 -6.10 19.24 3.53
C GLN A 63 -4.92 20.24 3.53
N ASN A 64 -4.00 20.13 2.56
CA ASN A 64 -2.72 20.84 2.57
C ASN A 64 -2.57 21.87 1.45
N GLY A 65 -3.60 22.04 0.61
CA GLY A 65 -3.59 22.97 -0.52
C GLY A 65 -2.52 22.63 -1.56
N ARG A 66 -1.72 23.61 -1.96
CA ARG A 66 -0.68 23.48 -3.01
C ARG A 66 0.66 22.94 -2.50
N LYS A 67 0.72 22.41 -1.27
CA LYS A 67 1.96 21.82 -0.74
C LYS A 67 2.17 20.42 -1.34
N PRO A 68 3.39 20.08 -1.78
CA PRO A 68 3.67 18.73 -2.24
C PRO A 68 3.48 17.72 -1.09
N PRO A 69 3.04 16.48 -1.38
CA PRO A 69 2.89 15.44 -0.38
C PRO A 69 4.23 15.02 0.20
N ARG A 70 4.18 14.41 1.40
CA ARG A 70 5.40 13.92 2.07
C ARG A 70 6.12 12.83 1.28
N CYS A 71 5.41 12.12 0.40
CA CYS A 71 5.98 11.14 -0.51
C CYS A 71 6.57 11.75 -1.79
N ALA A 72 6.56 13.08 -1.95
CA ALA A 72 7.10 13.72 -3.13
C ALA A 72 8.58 13.34 -3.33
N TYR A 73 8.89 12.99 -4.56
CA TYR A 73 10.21 12.56 -4.99
C TYR A 73 11.01 13.74 -5.50
N ALA A 74 12.17 13.97 -4.89
CA ALA A 74 13.15 14.91 -5.43
C ALA A 74 13.88 14.25 -6.61
N ASN A 75 13.84 14.91 -7.76
CA ASN A 75 14.50 14.42 -8.97
C ASN A 75 16.01 14.40 -8.80
N ASN A 76 16.57 13.23 -8.49
CA ASN A 76 17.99 12.99 -8.55
C ASN A 76 18.36 12.50 -9.96
N LYS A 77 19.05 13.34 -10.73
CA LYS A 77 19.67 12.95 -12.00
C LYS A 77 20.95 12.15 -11.70
N GLY A 78 20.78 10.89 -11.32
CA GLY A 78 21.87 9.94 -11.21
C GLY A 78 22.19 9.33 -12.58
N THR A 79 23.46 9.11 -12.88
CA THR A 79 23.91 8.33 -14.05
C THR A 79 23.77 6.83 -13.85
N TYR A 80 23.60 6.38 -12.61
CA TYR A 80 23.48 4.98 -12.24
C TYR A 80 22.17 4.36 -12.75
N LYS A 81 22.27 3.11 -13.20
CA LYS A 81 21.12 2.24 -13.47
C LYS A 81 20.66 1.63 -12.14
N TRP A 82 19.39 1.23 -12.09
CA TRP A 82 18.82 0.68 -10.87
C TRP A 82 17.80 -0.42 -11.17
N LYS A 83 17.63 -1.32 -10.20
CA LYS A 83 16.50 -2.26 -10.09
C LYS A 83 15.90 -2.16 -8.70
N VAL A 84 14.66 -2.60 -8.54
CA VAL A 84 13.97 -2.61 -7.25
C VAL A 84 13.69 -4.04 -6.85
N PHE A 85 13.95 -4.36 -5.59
CA PHE A 85 13.68 -5.67 -5.03
C PHE A 85 12.84 -5.54 -3.77
N ASP A 86 11.96 -6.50 -3.52
CA ASP A 86 11.27 -6.65 -2.24
C ASP A 86 12.19 -7.28 -1.17
N ARG A 87 11.60 -7.73 -0.06
CA ARG A 87 12.33 -8.33 1.06
C ARG A 87 12.74 -9.77 0.81
N GLU A 88 12.07 -10.41 -0.13
CA GLU A 88 12.25 -11.78 -0.56
C GLU A 88 13.24 -11.87 -1.74
N GLY A 89 13.62 -10.73 -2.31
CA GLY A 89 14.56 -10.62 -3.43
C GLY A 89 13.90 -10.68 -4.80
N LYS A 90 12.57 -10.62 -4.87
CA LYS A 90 11.81 -10.55 -6.12
C LYS A 90 11.97 -9.16 -6.74
N GLU A 91 12.29 -9.13 -8.03
CA GLU A 91 12.36 -7.89 -8.77
C GLU A 91 10.96 -7.28 -8.93
N LEU A 92 10.83 -6.01 -8.57
CA LEU A 92 9.61 -5.22 -8.65
C LEU A 92 9.77 -4.09 -9.66
N GLU A 93 8.65 -3.65 -10.22
CA GLU A 93 8.62 -2.49 -11.10
C GLU A 93 8.36 -1.21 -10.30
N LEU A 94 8.99 -0.11 -10.73
CA LEU A 94 8.83 1.19 -10.13
C LEU A 94 8.56 2.21 -11.22
N SER A 95 7.47 2.95 -11.07
CA SER A 95 7.10 4.03 -11.98
C SER A 95 7.31 5.38 -11.34
N LYS A 96 7.63 6.38 -12.15
CA LYS A 96 7.65 7.79 -11.73
C LYS A 96 6.61 8.58 -12.50
N PHE A 97 5.70 9.20 -11.76
CA PHE A 97 4.67 10.05 -12.33
C PHE A 97 4.92 11.51 -11.98
N GLU A 98 4.61 12.39 -12.93
CA GLU A 98 4.60 13.83 -12.73
C GLU A 98 3.18 14.29 -12.43
N VAL A 99 3.00 14.91 -11.27
CA VAL A 99 1.77 15.61 -10.90
C VAL A 99 1.90 17.05 -11.36
N LEU A 100 0.94 17.53 -12.15
CA LEU A 100 0.92 18.86 -12.76
C LEU A 100 0.07 19.86 -11.97
N SER A 101 -0.97 19.36 -11.29
CA SER A 101 -1.94 20.16 -10.51
C SER A 101 -2.26 19.43 -9.21
N PRO A 102 -2.47 20.13 -8.08
CA PRO A 102 -2.52 21.59 -7.90
C PRO A 102 -1.15 22.28 -7.76
N CYS A 103 -0.07 21.51 -7.71
CA CYS A 103 1.31 21.97 -7.82
C CYS A 103 2.16 20.91 -8.52
N ALA A 104 3.28 21.33 -9.11
CA ALA A 104 4.17 20.43 -9.82
C ALA A 104 5.06 19.64 -8.86
N TYR A 105 5.03 18.31 -8.91
CA TYR A 105 5.95 17.43 -8.20
C TYR A 105 5.98 16.03 -8.83
N SER A 106 6.99 15.23 -8.47
CA SER A 106 7.04 13.83 -8.88
C SER A 106 6.70 12.91 -7.72
N VAL A 107 6.13 11.74 -8.02
CA VAL A 107 5.93 10.65 -7.06
C VAL A 107 6.40 9.33 -7.65
N LEU A 108 6.76 8.40 -6.77
CA LEU A 108 7.12 7.04 -7.15
C LEU A 108 5.96 6.10 -6.81
N VAL A 109 5.65 5.20 -7.73
CA VAL A 109 4.65 4.15 -7.56
C VAL A 109 5.35 2.80 -7.68
N LEU A 110 5.29 2.01 -6.60
CA LEU A 110 5.80 0.65 -6.58
C LEU A 110 4.71 -0.31 -7.06
N HIS A 111 5.07 -1.16 -8.02
CA HIS A 111 4.20 -2.18 -8.59
C HIS A 111 4.66 -3.55 -8.12
N SER A 112 3.72 -4.33 -7.59
CA SER A 112 3.95 -5.71 -7.21
C SER A 112 2.80 -6.57 -7.73
N PRO A 113 3.07 -7.82 -8.14
CA PRO A 113 2.01 -8.76 -8.46
C PRO A 113 1.26 -9.27 -7.21
N ASP A 114 1.86 -9.16 -6.02
CA ASP A 114 1.33 -9.77 -4.80
C ASP A 114 0.50 -8.80 -3.95
N PHE A 115 0.63 -7.50 -4.19
CA PHE A 115 -0.08 -6.46 -3.43
C PHE A 115 -0.45 -5.24 -4.28
N PRO A 116 -1.50 -4.48 -3.90
CA PRO A 116 -1.89 -3.26 -4.60
C PRO A 116 -0.75 -2.26 -4.70
N GLN A 117 -0.70 -1.51 -5.80
CA GLN A 117 0.35 -0.51 -6.05
C GLN A 117 0.38 0.52 -4.92
N ARG A 118 1.58 0.98 -4.57
CA ARG A 118 1.79 1.87 -3.42
C ARG A 118 2.57 3.11 -3.82
N LEU A 119 2.17 4.28 -3.29
CA LEU A 119 3.03 5.46 -3.29
C LEU A 119 4.22 5.18 -2.36
N VAL A 120 5.43 5.37 -2.86
CA VAL A 120 6.65 5.12 -2.07
C VAL A 120 7.54 6.34 -2.03
N ARG A 121 8.30 6.48 -0.94
CA ARG A 121 9.35 7.47 -0.80
C ARG A 121 10.70 6.77 -0.68
N SER A 122 11.69 7.30 -1.39
CA SER A 122 13.09 6.91 -1.16
C SER A 122 13.57 7.41 0.19
N ARG A 123 14.08 6.49 1.00
CA ARG A 123 14.77 6.79 2.25
C ARG A 123 16.26 6.61 2.06
N TRP A 124 16.99 7.63 2.47
CA TRP A 124 18.44 7.64 2.47
C TRP A 124 18.93 7.63 3.92
N PRO A 125 19.11 6.46 4.55
CA PRO A 125 20.17 6.39 5.55
C PRO A 125 21.47 6.62 4.78
N HIS A 126 22.22 7.65 5.14
CA HIS A 126 23.39 8.15 4.41
C HIS A 126 24.21 7.05 3.72
N TRP A 127 24.33 7.15 2.39
CA TRP A 127 25.21 6.39 1.50
C TRP A 127 25.38 4.90 1.84
N THR A 128 24.28 4.16 1.96
CA THR A 128 24.43 2.70 2.08
C THR A 128 25.02 2.15 0.78
N LYS A 129 26.00 1.25 0.90
CA LYS A 129 26.54 0.46 -0.22
C LYS A 129 25.48 -0.40 -0.93
N HIS A 130 24.31 -0.52 -0.32
CA HIS A 130 23.21 -1.38 -0.74
C HIS A 130 22.17 -0.64 -1.62
N GLY A 131 22.11 0.68 -1.53
CA GLY A 131 21.19 1.51 -2.33
C GLY A 131 20.23 2.36 -1.49
N SER A 132 19.04 2.61 -2.04
CA SER A 132 18.00 3.43 -1.39
C SER A 132 16.82 2.55 -0.99
N PHE A 133 16.49 2.53 0.30
CA PHE A 133 15.30 1.84 0.76
C PHE A 133 14.04 2.62 0.36
N LEU A 134 12.96 1.91 0.06
CA LEU A 134 11.67 2.46 -0.27
C LEU A 134 10.70 2.18 0.88
N VAL A 135 9.94 3.21 1.26
CA VAL A 135 8.89 3.08 2.27
C VAL A 135 7.57 3.52 1.69
N ALA A 136 6.53 2.72 1.92
CA ALA A 136 5.19 3.03 1.44
C ALA A 136 4.57 4.17 2.27
N TRP A 137 3.94 5.09 1.56
CA TRP A 137 3.12 6.15 2.12
C TRP A 137 1.66 5.81 1.87
N GLN A 138 0.89 5.69 2.94
CA GLN A 138 -0.50 5.25 2.94
C GLN A 138 -1.49 6.43 3.02
N GLY A 139 -1.03 7.64 2.72
CA GLY A 139 -1.83 8.87 2.74
C GLY A 139 -1.77 9.64 4.04
N VAL A 140 -2.67 10.61 4.19
CA VAL A 140 -2.63 11.62 5.26
C VAL A 140 -2.85 11.02 6.64
N THR A 141 -3.85 10.14 6.75
CA THR A 141 -4.31 9.56 8.02
C THR A 141 -3.39 8.45 8.53
N LYS A 142 -2.91 7.60 7.62
CA LYS A 142 -2.09 6.44 7.94
C LYS A 142 -0.59 6.75 7.97
N GLY A 143 -0.14 7.78 7.25
CA GLY A 143 1.26 8.18 7.21
C GLY A 143 2.14 7.15 6.48
N PHE A 144 3.39 7.02 6.90
CA PHE A 144 4.31 6.02 6.36
C PHE A 144 4.20 4.67 7.08
N GLU A 145 4.45 3.59 6.33
CA GLU A 145 4.69 2.28 6.94
C GLU A 145 5.95 2.33 7.82
N ALA A 146 5.89 1.65 8.98
CA ALA A 146 7.02 1.59 9.91
C ALA A 146 8.25 0.94 9.26
N LYS A 147 8.03 -0.08 8.43
CA LYS A 147 9.07 -0.89 7.78
C LYS A 147 9.22 -0.49 6.30
N CYS A 148 10.46 -0.51 5.81
CA CYS A 148 10.72 -0.40 4.37
C CYS A 148 10.19 -1.65 3.65
N CYS A 149 9.53 -1.43 2.50
CA CYS A 149 8.88 -2.47 1.71
C CYS A 149 9.72 -2.97 0.53
N ALA A 150 10.66 -2.15 0.04
CA ALA A 150 11.54 -2.52 -1.08
C ALA A 150 12.87 -1.76 -1.00
N ILE A 151 13.85 -2.16 -1.81
CA ILE A 151 15.14 -1.50 -1.96
C ILE A 151 15.43 -1.26 -3.44
N ARG A 152 15.87 -0.04 -3.77
CA ARG A 152 16.42 0.31 -5.07
C ARG A 152 17.93 0.16 -5.03
N VAL A 153 18.44 -0.83 -5.75
CA VAL A 153 19.88 -1.14 -5.84
C VAL A 153 20.42 -0.49 -7.10
N PHE A 154 21.59 0.15 -6.99
CA PHE A 154 22.19 0.92 -8.07
C PHE A 154 23.50 0.30 -8.53
N ALA A 155 23.75 0.30 -9.84
CA ALA A 155 25.06 -0.02 -10.41
C ALA A 155 25.29 0.74 -11.72
N PRO A 156 26.54 0.85 -12.21
CA PRO A 156 26.82 1.50 -13.49
C PRO A 156 26.13 0.82 -14.69
N LYS A 157 25.99 -0.50 -14.63
CA LYS A 157 25.36 -1.34 -15.67
C LYS A 157 24.24 -2.18 -15.04
N PRO A 158 23.10 -2.38 -15.73
CA PRO A 158 21.95 -3.05 -15.14
C PRO A 158 22.20 -4.53 -14.82
N GLU A 159 23.10 -5.20 -15.55
CA GLU A 159 23.45 -6.62 -15.36
C GLU A 159 24.25 -6.84 -14.05
N LYS A 160 24.90 -5.80 -13.54
CA LYS A 160 25.66 -5.84 -12.29
C LYS A 160 24.79 -5.62 -11.05
N ILE A 161 23.49 -5.39 -11.24
CA ILE A 161 22.57 -5.12 -10.13
C ILE A 161 22.09 -6.46 -9.57
N ALA A 162 22.74 -6.90 -8.50
CA ALA A 162 22.38 -8.10 -7.77
C ALA A 162 21.70 -7.76 -6.44
N TYR A 163 20.65 -8.51 -6.11
CA TYR A 163 20.03 -8.46 -4.80
C TYR A 163 20.89 -9.21 -3.77
N SER A 164 20.87 -8.75 -2.52
CA SER A 164 21.49 -9.44 -1.38
C SER A 164 20.55 -9.37 -0.19
N GLN A 165 20.33 -10.50 0.51
CA GLN A 165 19.49 -10.50 1.71
C GLN A 165 20.10 -9.67 2.85
N ASP A 166 21.43 -9.48 2.84
CA ASP A 166 22.15 -8.74 3.87
C ASP A 166 21.77 -7.25 3.93
N VAL A 167 21.17 -6.71 2.87
CA VAL A 167 20.68 -5.32 2.83
C VAL A 167 19.68 -5.05 3.96
N TRP A 168 18.92 -6.07 4.38
CA TRP A 168 17.90 -5.95 5.43
C TRP A 168 18.43 -6.15 6.84
N LYS A 169 19.69 -6.56 6.99
CA LYS A 169 20.37 -6.62 8.30
C LYS A 169 20.79 -5.23 8.78
N VAL A 170 20.79 -4.24 7.90
CA VAL A 170 21.06 -2.84 8.26
C VAL A 170 19.93 -2.34 9.15
N THR A 171 20.27 -1.88 10.36
CA THR A 171 19.30 -1.26 11.26
C THR A 171 18.84 0.07 10.69
N ILE A 172 17.69 0.06 10.02
CA ILE A 172 17.01 1.26 9.56
C ILE A 172 16.13 1.74 10.73
N PRO A 173 16.32 2.96 11.27
CA PRO A 173 15.49 3.45 12.37
C PRO A 173 14.02 3.43 11.94
N ASP A 174 13.11 2.91 12.77
CA ASP A 174 11.68 2.94 12.43
C ASP A 174 11.20 4.38 12.16
N LEU A 175 10.27 4.53 11.22
CA LEU A 175 9.65 5.83 10.94
C LEU A 175 8.52 6.10 11.93
N ASP A 176 8.45 7.34 12.37
CA ASP A 176 7.19 7.91 12.85
C ASP A 176 6.23 8.09 11.66
N LYS A 177 4.95 8.35 11.95
CA LYS A 177 3.91 8.51 10.90
C LYS A 177 4.26 9.65 9.94
N GLU A 178 5.04 10.61 10.43
CA GLU A 178 5.54 11.78 9.76
C GLU A 178 6.67 11.50 8.77
N GLY A 179 7.38 10.38 8.92
CA GLY A 179 8.53 10.01 8.12
C GLY A 179 9.82 10.76 8.49
N GLU A 180 9.89 11.41 9.65
CA GLU A 180 11.09 12.08 10.17
C GLU A 180 12.00 11.12 10.96
N GLY A 181 11.55 9.87 11.15
CA GLY A 181 12.24 8.88 11.96
C GLY A 181 11.87 9.09 13.42
N ILE A 182 11.68 8.00 14.17
CA ILE A 182 11.43 8.10 15.61
C ILE A 182 12.69 8.71 16.24
N LYS A 183 12.67 10.03 16.43
CA LYS A 183 13.66 10.73 17.25
C LYS A 183 13.50 10.12 18.62
N LYS A 184 14.40 9.21 19.00
CA LYS A 184 14.50 8.73 20.38
C LYS A 184 14.75 9.96 21.22
N ARG A 185 13.67 10.55 21.75
CA ARG A 185 13.76 11.62 22.73
C ARG A 185 14.53 10.98 23.88
N PRO A 186 15.71 11.49 24.26
CA PRO A 186 16.35 11.05 25.49
C PRO A 186 15.30 11.22 26.58
N LEU A 187 14.91 10.12 27.24
CA LEU A 187 14.09 10.21 28.42
C LEU A 187 14.80 11.21 29.36
N PRO A 188 14.14 12.26 29.83
CA PRO A 188 14.71 13.08 30.88
C PRO A 188 14.92 12.16 32.07
N GLU A 189 16.18 11.84 32.31
CA GLU A 189 16.64 11.18 33.53
C GLU A 189 16.10 11.99 34.70
N ALA A 190 15.38 11.30 35.58
CA ALA A 190 14.60 11.91 36.64
C ALA A 190 15.45 12.94 37.41
N THR A 191 14.87 14.13 37.52
CA THR A 191 15.37 15.29 38.25
C THR A 191 15.93 14.90 39.61
N ALA A 192 17.26 14.91 39.77
CA ALA A 192 17.87 15.01 41.09
C ALA A 192 17.61 16.44 41.64
N PRO A 193 17.22 16.58 42.91
CA PRO A 193 16.84 17.87 43.48
C PRO A 193 18.04 18.83 43.53
N SER A 194 17.83 20.03 42.99
CA SER A 194 18.79 21.14 43.04
C SER A 194 19.07 21.54 44.49
N GLN A 195 20.32 21.45 44.91
CA GLN A 195 20.78 22.15 46.11
C GLN A 195 20.88 23.66 45.84
N PRO A 196 20.51 24.52 46.81
CA PRO A 196 20.62 25.96 46.66
C PRO A 196 22.08 26.39 46.86
N ARG A 197 22.77 26.77 45.79
CA ARG A 197 24.06 27.47 45.91
C ARG A 197 23.83 28.97 46.05
N ILE A 198 24.20 29.43 47.23
CA ILE A 198 24.17 30.80 47.72
C ILE A 198 25.06 31.72 46.87
N ARG A 199 24.56 32.95 46.67
CA ARG A 199 25.16 34.13 46.05
C ARG A 199 26.59 34.45 46.50
N ASN A 200 27.38 35.01 45.57
CA ASN A 200 28.32 36.13 45.75
C ASN A 200 28.40 36.83 44.38
N ARG A 201 27.71 37.94 44.10
CA ARG A 201 27.87 39.34 44.55
C ARG A 201 29.27 39.92 44.29
N GLY A 202 29.36 40.70 43.20
CA GLY A 202 30.20 41.89 43.08
C GLY A 202 31.48 41.75 42.26
N GLN A 203 31.50 42.29 41.04
CA GLN A 203 32.27 43.53 40.79
C GLN A 203 32.02 44.07 39.38
N GLU A 204 31.42 45.25 39.40
CA GLU A 204 31.49 46.36 38.45
C GLU A 204 32.93 46.63 38.03
N ARG A 205 33.17 46.81 36.72
CA ARG A 205 34.12 47.82 36.22
C ARG A 205 33.87 48.13 34.75
N GLU A 206 33.39 49.35 34.55
CA GLU A 206 33.42 50.12 33.32
C GLU A 206 34.86 50.30 32.80
N ARG A 207 35.00 50.34 31.46
CA ARG A 207 35.92 51.20 30.68
C ARG A 207 35.63 50.94 29.20
N GLU A 208 34.84 51.80 28.56
CA GLU A 208 35.28 52.99 27.81
C GLU A 208 35.97 52.69 26.46
N LYS A 209 35.23 53.02 25.40
CA LYS A 209 35.61 53.83 24.22
C LYS A 209 36.84 53.45 23.36
N GLU A 210 36.48 53.00 22.15
CA GLU A 210 36.77 53.65 20.85
C GLU A 210 38.19 53.49 20.22
N PRO A 211 38.42 53.91 18.94
CA PRO A 211 38.59 52.98 17.82
C PRO A 211 39.92 53.18 17.05
N GLU A 212 39.99 52.54 15.86
CA GLU A 212 40.62 53.07 14.64
C GLU A 212 41.97 52.46 14.15
N MET A 213 41.96 52.13 12.85
CA MET A 213 43.05 52.25 11.87
C MET A 213 44.24 51.26 11.85
N ARG A 214 44.34 50.43 10.79
CA ARG A 214 45.14 50.75 9.57
C ARG A 214 45.25 49.60 8.55
N ASN A 215 45.11 50.02 7.28
CA ASN A 215 45.85 49.68 6.03
C ASN A 215 45.98 48.22 5.56
N ARG A 216 45.40 47.84 4.40
CA ARG A 216 45.82 48.09 2.99
C ARG A 216 47.13 47.37 2.59
N VAL A 217 47.03 46.36 1.71
CA VAL A 217 47.84 46.23 0.48
C VAL A 217 46.99 45.55 -0.61
N SER A 218 47.26 45.94 -1.85
CA SER A 218 46.41 45.92 -3.04
C SER A 218 46.94 44.95 -4.12
N ARG A 219 46.03 44.34 -4.90
CA ARG A 219 46.11 44.02 -6.36
C ARG A 219 47.24 43.06 -6.86
N PRO A 220 47.20 42.51 -8.11
CA PRO A 220 46.36 42.89 -9.24
C PRO A 220 45.58 41.80 -10.01
N LYS A 221 44.62 42.37 -10.72
CA LYS A 221 43.74 41.91 -11.80
C LYS A 221 44.55 41.52 -13.06
N ARG A 222 44.17 40.43 -13.74
CA ARG A 222 44.53 40.19 -15.15
C ARG A 222 43.30 39.72 -15.91
N GLU A 223 42.76 40.63 -16.72
CA GLU A 223 41.98 40.31 -17.93
C GLU A 223 42.97 40.04 -19.07
N VAL A 224 42.63 39.20 -20.05
CA VAL A 224 43.00 39.26 -21.49
C VAL A 224 42.47 38.00 -22.22
N THR A 225 41.42 38.26 -23.02
CA THR A 225 41.11 37.80 -24.40
C THR A 225 41.19 36.32 -24.85
N THR A 226 40.03 35.87 -25.36
CA THR A 226 39.75 35.17 -26.65
C THR A 226 40.72 34.11 -27.17
N SER A 227 40.21 32.91 -27.48
CA SER A 227 39.93 32.45 -28.86
C SER A 227 39.54 30.96 -28.91
N ASN A 228 38.55 30.68 -29.75
CA ASN A 228 38.13 29.36 -30.21
C ASN A 228 39.12 28.86 -31.28
N SER A 229 39.46 27.56 -31.28
CA SER A 229 39.87 26.82 -32.48
C SER A 229 39.60 25.32 -32.32
N ASN A 230 38.96 24.79 -33.35
CA ASN A 230 38.50 23.44 -33.58
C ASN A 230 39.55 22.69 -34.41
N SER A 231 39.82 21.41 -34.10
CA SER A 231 40.43 20.34 -34.92
C SER A 231 41.09 19.37 -33.92
N GLY A 232 40.74 18.09 -33.85
CA GLY A 232 40.56 17.16 -34.95
C GLY A 232 41.82 16.30 -34.95
N ASP A 233 41.82 15.21 -34.19
CA ASP A 233 42.84 14.18 -34.36
C ASP A 233 42.26 12.78 -34.15
N VAL A 234 42.60 11.95 -35.11
CA VAL A 234 42.22 10.57 -35.38
C VAL A 234 43.41 9.74 -34.94
N SER A 235 43.20 8.73 -34.09
CA SER A 235 44.08 7.55 -34.01
C SER A 235 43.44 6.46 -33.15
N GLU A 236 42.86 5.47 -33.82
CA GLU A 236 42.99 4.06 -33.40
C GLU A 236 44.43 3.62 -33.75
N PRO A 237 45.08 2.71 -32.99
CA PRO A 237 44.81 1.29 -33.21
C PRO A 237 44.96 0.36 -31.97
N SER A 238 44.31 -0.81 -32.10
CA SER A 238 44.84 -2.16 -31.83
C SER A 238 45.69 -2.39 -30.58
N ASP A 239 45.22 -3.24 -29.66
CA ASP A 239 45.98 -4.45 -29.39
C ASP A 239 45.15 -5.59 -28.81
N GLU A 240 45.45 -6.76 -29.37
CA GLU A 240 44.96 -8.10 -29.07
C GLU A 240 45.46 -8.55 -27.70
N THR A 241 44.66 -9.31 -26.95
CA THR A 241 45.21 -10.33 -26.03
C THR A 241 44.18 -11.43 -25.83
N ASP A 242 44.45 -12.49 -26.58
CA ASP A 242 44.02 -13.87 -26.40
C ASP A 242 44.64 -14.47 -25.12
N SER A 243 43.87 -15.25 -24.37
CA SER A 243 44.35 -16.25 -23.40
C SER A 243 43.20 -17.19 -23.02
N SER A 244 43.00 -18.21 -23.87
CA SER A 244 42.97 -19.66 -23.55
C SER A 244 42.91 -20.03 -22.06
N ALA A 245 41.87 -20.74 -21.57
CA ALA A 245 41.58 -22.18 -21.69
C ALA A 245 42.35 -23.05 -20.67
N GLU A 246 41.72 -24.19 -20.32
CA GLU A 246 42.16 -25.39 -19.55
C GLU A 246 41.25 -25.67 -18.32
N GLU A 247 40.30 -26.62 -18.40
CA GLU A 247 40.39 -28.07 -18.04
C GLU A 247 40.13 -28.32 -16.52
N SER A 248 39.44 -29.35 -16.00
CA SER A 248 38.69 -30.50 -16.51
C SER A 248 38.04 -31.24 -15.29
N SER A 249 36.97 -31.99 -15.56
CA SER A 249 36.51 -33.29 -15.00
C SER A 249 36.28 -33.54 -13.50
N ASP A 250 35.02 -33.88 -13.20
CA ASP A 250 34.49 -35.16 -12.65
C ASP A 250 35.15 -35.86 -11.45
N ALA A 251 34.31 -36.16 -10.45
CA ALA A 251 34.28 -37.46 -9.76
C ALA A 251 32.90 -37.74 -9.12
N ALA A 252 32.35 -38.90 -9.44
CA ALA A 252 31.03 -39.43 -9.07
C ALA A 252 30.93 -39.99 -7.64
N SER A 253 29.69 -40.25 -7.16
CA SER A 253 29.37 -41.51 -6.48
C SER A 253 27.85 -41.75 -6.35
N SER A 254 27.42 -42.94 -6.79
CA SER A 254 26.08 -43.52 -6.77
C SER A 254 25.89 -44.50 -5.58
N SER A 255 24.63 -44.80 -5.24
CA SER A 255 24.10 -46.10 -4.76
C SER A 255 22.57 -45.90 -4.58
N GLU A 256 21.71 -46.46 -5.43
CA GLU A 256 21.20 -47.86 -5.48
C GLU A 256 20.40 -48.21 -4.21
N GLU A 257 19.07 -48.19 -4.28
CA GLU A 257 18.14 -49.28 -4.71
C GLU A 257 17.76 -50.20 -3.53
N ASP A 258 16.47 -50.34 -3.29
CA ASP A 258 15.87 -51.61 -2.89
C ASP A 258 14.36 -51.61 -3.21
N GLU A 259 13.94 -52.71 -3.84
CA GLU A 259 12.64 -53.01 -4.43
C GLU A 259 11.66 -53.76 -3.49
N GLU A 260 10.51 -54.09 -4.08
CA GLU A 260 9.53 -55.15 -3.78
C GLU A 260 8.36 -54.77 -2.84
N GLU A 261 7.13 -54.60 -3.35
CA GLU A 261 6.20 -55.55 -4.00
C GLU A 261 5.47 -56.45 -2.97
N ASN A 262 4.16 -56.21 -2.75
CA ASN A 262 3.16 -57.27 -2.95
C ASN A 262 1.69 -56.81 -2.85
N ALA A 263 0.98 -57.12 -3.94
CA ALA A 263 -0.29 -57.83 -4.01
C ALA A 263 -1.61 -57.30 -3.39
N THR A 264 -2.57 -57.24 -4.31
CA THR A 264 -3.92 -57.83 -4.28
C THR A 264 -5.14 -56.96 -3.94
N ALA A 265 -6.01 -56.85 -4.96
CA ALA A 265 -7.40 -56.39 -4.92
C ALA A 265 -8.28 -57.30 -4.03
N PRO A 266 -9.53 -56.89 -3.70
CA PRO A 266 -10.61 -57.17 -4.66
C PRO A 266 -11.74 -56.13 -4.76
N ILE A 267 -12.31 -56.14 -5.96
CA ILE A 267 -13.68 -55.83 -6.39
C ILE A 267 -14.75 -55.94 -5.29
N ALA A 268 -15.58 -54.90 -5.16
CA ALA A 268 -16.99 -55.06 -4.77
C ALA A 268 -17.89 -54.00 -5.46
N LYS A 269 -18.80 -54.52 -6.28
CA LYS A 269 -19.95 -53.86 -6.91
C LYS A 269 -20.98 -53.43 -5.86
N ARG A 270 -21.78 -52.40 -6.20
CA ARG A 270 -23.10 -51.94 -5.66
C ARG A 270 -23.01 -50.50 -5.13
N ARG A 271 -23.94 -49.58 -5.39
CA ARG A 271 -25.30 -49.64 -5.94
C ARG A 271 -25.75 -48.22 -6.30
N ARG A 272 -26.45 -48.15 -7.44
CA ARG A 272 -27.23 -47.03 -7.97
C ARG A 272 -28.51 -46.83 -7.13
N LEU A 273 -28.83 -45.59 -6.77
CA LEU A 273 -30.16 -45.10 -6.35
C LEU A 273 -30.10 -43.57 -6.47
N GLN A 274 -30.47 -42.91 -7.59
CA GLN A 274 -31.80 -42.67 -8.14
C GLN A 274 -32.93 -42.61 -7.09
N GLN A 275 -33.20 -41.41 -6.59
CA GLN A 275 -34.53 -41.04 -6.15
C GLN A 275 -34.87 -39.64 -6.67
N GLN A 276 -35.53 -39.62 -7.83
CA GLN A 276 -36.57 -38.65 -8.12
C GLN A 276 -37.73 -38.91 -7.16
N THR A 277 -38.47 -37.85 -6.77
CA THR A 277 -39.92 -37.73 -6.99
C THR A 277 -40.50 -36.45 -6.40
N SER A 278 -41.18 -35.68 -7.27
CA SER A 278 -42.43 -34.90 -7.11
C SER A 278 -42.58 -33.93 -5.92
N SER A 279 -42.73 -32.62 -6.17
CA SER A 279 -43.94 -31.91 -6.63
C SER A 279 -45.08 -31.86 -5.61
N THR A 280 -45.35 -30.66 -5.07
CA THR A 280 -46.71 -30.26 -4.73
C THR A 280 -46.88 -28.76 -4.90
N LEU A 281 -47.69 -28.39 -5.88
CA LEU A 281 -48.29 -27.08 -6.05
C LEU A 281 -49.31 -26.86 -4.93
N VAL A 282 -49.17 -25.79 -4.14
CA VAL A 282 -50.31 -25.16 -3.47
C VAL A 282 -50.24 -23.65 -3.70
N ARG A 283 -51.21 -23.20 -4.46
CA ARG A 283 -51.47 -21.82 -4.85
C ARG A 283 -52.45 -21.24 -3.83
N THR A 284 -52.01 -20.33 -2.98
CA THR A 284 -52.91 -19.42 -2.25
C THR A 284 -52.45 -17.99 -2.44
N ARG A 285 -53.21 -17.26 -3.26
CA ARG A 285 -53.10 -15.82 -3.43
C ARG A 285 -53.57 -15.14 -2.13
N LYS A 286 -52.71 -14.35 -1.50
CA LYS A 286 -53.15 -13.20 -0.72
C LYS A 286 -52.16 -12.06 -0.92
N ALA A 287 -52.65 -11.02 -1.57
CA ALA A 287 -51.93 -9.79 -1.85
C ALA A 287 -51.77 -8.98 -0.58
N THR A 288 -50.52 -8.82 -0.14
CA THR A 288 -50.04 -7.72 0.68
C THR A 288 -48.57 -7.52 0.32
N ASN A 289 -48.26 -6.35 -0.24
CA ASN A 289 -46.96 -5.78 -0.63
C ASN A 289 -45.69 -6.59 -0.24
N PRO A 290 -44.86 -7.03 -1.21
CA PRO A 290 -43.53 -7.53 -0.87
C PRO A 290 -42.60 -6.33 -0.67
N VAL A 291 -42.38 -5.97 0.59
CA VAL A 291 -41.08 -5.43 0.98
C VAL A 291 -40.07 -6.48 0.53
N LYS A 292 -39.22 -6.09 -0.44
CA LYS A 292 -38.18 -6.91 -1.08
C LYS A 292 -37.48 -7.76 -0.03
N ALA A 293 -37.84 -9.04 0.06
CA ALA A 293 -37.18 -9.99 0.95
C ALA A 293 -35.76 -10.20 0.40
N SER A 294 -34.84 -9.37 0.90
CA SER A 294 -33.42 -9.53 0.68
C SER A 294 -33.04 -10.92 1.19
N ASN A 295 -32.70 -11.84 0.28
CA ASN A 295 -32.09 -13.10 0.70
C ASN A 295 -30.87 -12.74 1.57
N PRO A 296 -30.72 -13.33 2.76
CA PRO A 296 -29.57 -13.04 3.61
C PRO A 296 -28.30 -13.42 2.85
N ALA A 297 -27.32 -12.51 2.84
CA ALA A 297 -26.06 -12.73 2.14
C ALA A 297 -25.39 -14.03 2.62
N LYS A 298 -24.86 -14.81 1.68
CA LYS A 298 -24.11 -16.02 1.98
C LYS A 298 -22.71 -15.62 2.44
N VAL A 299 -22.29 -16.06 3.62
CA VAL A 299 -20.97 -15.72 4.17
C VAL A 299 -20.00 -16.87 3.93
N THR A 300 -18.81 -16.53 3.42
CA THR A 300 -17.71 -17.48 3.18
C THR A 300 -16.46 -16.98 3.88
N PHE A 301 -15.77 -17.87 4.59
CA PHE A 301 -14.45 -17.59 5.15
C PHE A 301 -13.35 -17.98 4.17
N LYS A 302 -12.31 -17.17 4.08
CA LYS A 302 -11.13 -17.40 3.25
C LYS A 302 -9.86 -17.24 4.11
N LEU A 303 -9.28 -18.36 4.55
CA LEU A 303 -7.99 -18.37 5.23
C LEU A 303 -6.88 -18.11 4.21
N VAL A 304 -6.00 -17.15 4.50
CA VAL A 304 -4.88 -16.76 3.62
C VAL A 304 -3.56 -16.84 4.39
N SER A 305 -2.62 -17.65 3.91
CA SER A 305 -1.25 -17.70 4.43
C SER A 305 -0.33 -16.88 3.53
N TYR A 306 -0.04 -15.63 3.91
CA TYR A 306 0.82 -14.76 3.09
C TYR A 306 2.25 -15.30 2.91
N ARG A 307 2.75 -16.09 3.86
CA ARG A 307 4.07 -16.71 3.77
C ARG A 307 4.17 -17.77 2.67
N SER A 308 3.07 -18.48 2.40
CA SER A 308 3.05 -19.61 1.46
C SER A 308 2.20 -19.36 0.21
N GLY A 309 1.40 -18.30 0.19
CA GLY A 309 0.39 -18.06 -0.85
C GLY A 309 -0.82 -19.00 -0.77
N ALA A 310 -0.86 -19.94 0.19
CA ALA A 310 -1.94 -20.90 0.30
C ALA A 310 -3.25 -20.24 0.73
N ILE A 311 -4.36 -20.73 0.15
CA ILE A 311 -5.71 -20.23 0.41
C ILE A 311 -6.63 -21.42 0.69
N ARG A 312 -7.47 -21.29 1.73
CA ARG A 312 -8.56 -22.25 2.00
C ARG A 312 -9.85 -21.49 2.22
N ALA A 313 -10.87 -21.77 1.41
CA ALA A 313 -12.20 -21.19 1.56
C ALA A 313 -13.21 -22.23 2.05
N PHE A 314 -14.14 -21.82 2.91
CA PHE A 314 -15.25 -22.65 3.37
C PHE A 314 -16.45 -21.77 3.77
N PRO A 315 -17.68 -22.27 3.58
CA PRO A 315 -18.89 -21.52 3.88
C PRO A 315 -19.20 -21.49 5.39
N LEU A 316 -20.04 -20.53 5.81
CA LEU A 316 -20.42 -20.32 7.22
C LEU A 316 -21.07 -21.56 7.88
N ASP A 317 -21.78 -22.39 7.12
CA ASP A 317 -22.42 -23.61 7.64
C ASP A 317 -21.43 -24.67 8.12
N GLU A 318 -20.18 -24.64 7.62
CA GLU A 318 -19.08 -25.47 8.11
C GLU A 318 -18.39 -24.91 9.36
N CYS A 319 -18.71 -23.69 9.79
CA CYS A 319 -18.02 -22.95 10.84
C CYS A 319 -19.03 -22.13 11.66
N LYS A 320 -19.73 -22.79 12.58
CA LYS A 320 -20.89 -22.20 13.26
C LYS A 320 -20.51 -21.34 14.46
N THR A 321 -19.33 -21.56 15.03
CA THR A 321 -18.85 -20.86 16.23
C THR A 321 -17.49 -20.20 16.00
N GLY A 322 -17.16 -19.23 16.85
CA GLY A 322 -15.83 -18.65 16.90
C GLY A 322 -14.75 -19.71 17.17
N ARG A 323 -15.05 -20.69 18.03
CA ARG A 323 -14.14 -21.83 18.29
C ARG A 323 -13.84 -22.63 17.02
N ASP A 324 -14.85 -22.94 16.21
CA ASP A 324 -14.66 -23.66 14.95
C ASP A 324 -13.73 -22.90 13.99
N LEU A 325 -13.86 -21.58 13.93
CA LEU A 325 -13.03 -20.72 13.09
C LEU A 325 -11.56 -20.79 13.52
N PHE A 326 -11.30 -20.69 14.83
CA PHE A 326 -9.96 -20.81 15.39
C PHE A 326 -9.36 -22.20 15.19
N ASP A 327 -10.14 -23.27 15.31
CA ASP A 327 -9.67 -24.64 15.09
C ASP A 327 -9.30 -24.89 13.63
N LYS A 328 -10.13 -24.43 12.69
CA LYS A 328 -9.81 -24.49 11.24
C LYS A 328 -8.58 -23.65 10.91
N ALA A 329 -8.46 -22.45 11.46
CA ALA A 329 -7.31 -21.58 11.27
C ALA A 329 -6.02 -22.22 11.83
N ARG A 330 -6.04 -22.74 13.06
CA ARG A 330 -4.91 -23.48 13.66
C ARG A 330 -4.48 -24.65 12.78
N THR A 331 -5.43 -25.46 12.35
CA THR A 331 -5.16 -26.61 11.49
C THR A 331 -4.50 -26.16 10.18
N PHE A 332 -5.03 -25.13 9.54
CA PHE A 332 -4.52 -24.60 8.27
C PHE A 332 -3.12 -23.98 8.40
N PHE A 333 -2.90 -23.05 9.35
CA PHE A 333 -1.62 -22.36 9.48
C PHE A 333 -0.51 -23.30 9.95
N ARG A 334 -0.82 -24.33 10.76
CA ARG A 334 0.14 -25.36 11.18
C ARG A 334 0.67 -26.24 10.05
N LEU A 335 -0.01 -26.31 8.90
CA LEU A 335 0.52 -26.99 7.71
C LEU A 335 1.80 -26.34 7.19
N PHE A 336 1.93 -25.02 7.39
CA PHE A 336 3.06 -24.23 6.88
C PHE A 336 4.07 -23.87 7.97
N ASP A 337 3.62 -23.80 9.23
CA ASP A 337 4.47 -23.53 10.38
C ASP A 337 3.99 -24.32 11.60
N LYS A 338 4.69 -25.43 11.92
CA LYS A 338 4.32 -26.33 13.02
C LYS A 338 4.29 -25.64 14.38
N ASN A 339 5.04 -24.56 14.54
CA ASN A 339 5.19 -23.84 15.80
C ASN A 339 4.26 -22.62 15.91
N VAL A 340 3.42 -22.37 14.89
CA VAL A 340 2.50 -21.24 14.93
C VAL A 340 1.45 -21.43 16.02
N ASP A 341 1.32 -20.41 16.86
CA ASP A 341 0.25 -20.31 17.84
C ASP A 341 -0.76 -19.26 17.38
N VAL A 342 -1.96 -19.71 17.00
CA VAL A 342 -3.02 -18.85 16.48
C VAL A 342 -3.87 -18.38 17.64
N LYS A 343 -3.41 -17.32 18.31
CA LYS A 343 -4.12 -16.66 19.42
C LYS A 343 -5.07 -15.55 18.96
N ILE A 344 -4.72 -14.87 17.87
CA ILE A 344 -5.46 -13.72 17.35
C ILE A 344 -5.68 -13.93 15.85
N LEU A 345 -6.94 -13.81 15.44
CA LEU A 345 -7.31 -13.80 14.03
C LEU A 345 -7.62 -12.38 13.58
N SER A 346 -7.06 -12.02 12.44
CA SER A 346 -7.34 -10.80 11.72
C SER A 346 -8.29 -11.10 10.57
N CYS A 347 -9.48 -10.51 10.61
CA CYS A 347 -10.57 -10.76 9.69
C CYS A 347 -10.90 -9.47 8.90
N GLN A 348 -11.01 -9.56 7.58
CA GLN A 348 -11.40 -8.44 6.72
C GLN A 348 -12.55 -8.85 5.81
N VAL A 349 -13.65 -8.12 5.85
CA VAL A 349 -14.76 -8.31 4.90
C VAL A 349 -14.32 -7.76 3.54
N SER A 350 -14.41 -8.55 2.46
CA SER A 350 -13.84 -8.17 1.15
C SER A 350 -14.46 -6.90 0.54
N SER A 351 -15.69 -6.55 0.90
CA SER A 351 -16.34 -5.30 0.49
C SER A 351 -15.83 -4.06 1.25
N GLU A 352 -15.00 -4.27 2.28
CA GLU A 352 -14.62 -3.24 3.23
C GLU A 352 -13.11 -3.20 3.47
N ARG A 353 -12.65 -2.04 3.97
CA ARG A 353 -11.23 -1.81 4.33
C ARG A 353 -10.98 -1.98 5.83
N ALA A 354 -12.03 -2.18 6.63
CA ALA A 354 -11.93 -2.35 8.07
C ALA A 354 -11.42 -3.76 8.40
N GLN A 355 -10.56 -3.83 9.41
CA GLN A 355 -9.99 -5.08 9.91
C GLN A 355 -10.54 -5.33 11.31
N HIS A 356 -11.08 -6.53 11.51
CA HIS A 356 -11.62 -7.01 12.77
C HIS A 356 -10.61 -7.96 13.40
N PHE A 357 -10.36 -7.81 14.70
CA PHE A 357 -9.51 -8.73 15.44
C PHE A 357 -10.38 -9.58 16.35
N LEU A 358 -10.22 -10.90 16.26
CA LEU A 358 -10.88 -11.86 17.12
C LEU A 358 -9.86 -12.41 18.11
N PHE A 359 -10.24 -12.49 19.38
CA PHE A 359 -9.44 -13.02 20.47
C PHE A 359 -9.99 -14.37 20.99
N GLY A 360 -10.91 -14.98 20.23
CA GLY A 360 -11.50 -16.28 20.52
C GLY A 360 -12.81 -16.22 21.30
N SER A 361 -13.38 -15.04 21.52
CA SER A 361 -14.70 -14.91 22.14
C SER A 361 -15.83 -15.12 21.12
N GLU A 362 -16.92 -15.73 21.55
CA GLU A 362 -18.08 -15.99 20.68
C GLU A 362 -18.79 -14.69 20.28
N GLY A 363 -18.86 -13.70 21.18
CA GLY A 363 -19.50 -12.41 20.88
C GLY A 363 -18.79 -11.64 19.76
N GLU A 364 -17.46 -11.68 19.71
CA GLU A 364 -16.69 -11.07 18.60
C GLU A 364 -16.99 -11.76 17.26
N PHE A 365 -17.11 -13.09 17.29
CA PHE A 365 -17.46 -13.87 16.10
C PHE A 365 -18.89 -13.55 15.62
N GLU A 366 -19.88 -13.54 16.51
CA GLU A 366 -21.26 -13.19 16.17
C GLU A 366 -21.37 -11.78 15.59
N LEU A 367 -20.66 -10.81 16.16
CA LEU A 367 -20.59 -9.44 15.66
C LEU A 367 -19.98 -9.38 14.26
N LEU A 368 -18.90 -10.13 14.01
CA LEU A 368 -18.28 -10.23 12.69
C LEU A 368 -19.24 -10.81 11.65
N ILE A 369 -19.97 -11.88 11.99
CA ILE A 369 -20.95 -12.50 11.08
C ILE A 369 -22.11 -11.55 10.79
N LYS A 370 -22.62 -10.88 11.83
CA LYS A 370 -23.69 -9.90 11.68
C LYS A 370 -23.24 -8.78 10.75
N HIS A 371 -22.06 -8.23 11.00
CA HIS A 371 -21.47 -7.19 10.16
C HIS A 371 -21.32 -7.64 8.71
N ALA A 372 -20.74 -8.81 8.46
CA ALA A 372 -20.59 -9.34 7.10
C ALA A 372 -21.92 -9.57 6.38
N LYS A 373 -22.99 -9.93 7.09
CA LYS A 373 -24.34 -10.06 6.50
C LYS A 373 -24.97 -8.72 6.15
N ASP A 374 -24.63 -7.68 6.89
CA ASP A 374 -25.10 -6.31 6.67
C ASP A 374 -24.26 -5.57 5.59
N SER A 375 -23.06 -6.07 5.30
CA SER A 375 -22.17 -5.54 4.27
C SER A 375 -22.70 -5.75 2.84
N LYS A 376 -22.18 -4.97 1.89
CA LYS A 376 -22.52 -5.11 0.47
C LYS A 376 -22.06 -6.46 -0.06
N SER A 377 -22.99 -7.30 -0.48
CA SER A 377 -22.69 -8.57 -1.14
C SER A 377 -22.18 -8.38 -2.56
N THR A 378 -21.45 -9.38 -3.07
CA THR A 378 -21.17 -9.48 -4.51
C THR A 378 -22.45 -9.66 -5.32
N GLU A 379 -22.35 -9.59 -6.65
CA GLU A 379 -23.47 -9.86 -7.57
C GLU A 379 -24.12 -11.24 -7.32
N ASP A 380 -23.32 -12.21 -6.87
CA ASP A 380 -23.76 -13.57 -6.51
C ASP A 380 -24.38 -13.67 -5.11
N GLY A 381 -24.57 -12.55 -4.41
CA GLY A 381 -25.13 -12.51 -3.05
C GLY A 381 -24.21 -13.11 -1.98
N THR A 382 -22.90 -13.17 -2.25
CA THR A 382 -21.90 -13.75 -1.35
C THR A 382 -21.03 -12.65 -0.73
N VAL A 383 -20.68 -12.80 0.54
CA VAL A 383 -19.73 -11.95 1.26
C VAL A 383 -18.58 -12.83 1.71
N THR A 384 -17.36 -12.43 1.38
CA THR A 384 -16.15 -13.14 1.78
C THR A 384 -15.49 -12.42 2.95
N ILE A 385 -15.09 -13.18 3.95
CA ILE A 385 -14.28 -12.73 5.08
C ILE A 385 -12.90 -13.34 4.91
N GLU A 386 -11.90 -12.51 4.60
CA GLU A 386 -10.51 -12.91 4.57
C GLU A 386 -9.97 -13.02 5.99
N VAL A 387 -9.33 -14.13 6.31
CA VAL A 387 -8.87 -14.45 7.67
C VAL A 387 -7.38 -14.78 7.65
N ASN A 388 -6.62 -14.10 8.49
CA ASN A 388 -5.20 -14.36 8.71
C ASN A 388 -4.88 -14.45 10.21
N HIS A 389 -3.78 -15.08 10.59
CA HIS A 389 -3.27 -15.02 11.96
C HIS A 389 -2.35 -13.82 12.15
N VAL A 390 -2.35 -13.23 13.35
CA VAL A 390 -1.40 -12.19 13.72
C VAL A 390 -0.13 -12.85 14.26
N LEU A 391 1.02 -12.51 13.68
CA LEU A 391 2.32 -12.93 14.21
C LEU A 391 2.62 -12.10 15.46
N GLU A 392 2.79 -12.77 16.61
CA GLU A 392 3.42 -12.13 17.76
C GLU A 392 4.90 -11.85 17.40
N PRO A 393 5.40 -10.61 17.59
CA PRO A 393 6.73 -10.19 17.18
C PRO A 393 7.88 -10.85 17.94
#